data_AF-A0A7V7WGE6-F1
#
_entry.id   AF-A0A7V7WGE6-F1
#
_cell.length_a   1.000
_cell.length_b   1.000
_cell.length_c   1.000
_cell.angle_alpha   90.00
_cell.angle_beta   90.00
_cell.angle_gamma   90.00
#
_symmetry.space_group_name_H-M   'P 1'
#
loop_
_entity.id
_entity.type
_entity.pdbx_description
1 polymer ?
#
loop_
_entity_poly.entity_id
_entity_poly.type
_entity_poly.pdbx_seq_one_letter_code
_entity_poly.pdbx_strand_id
1 'polypeptide(L)'
;MFENLPAEVKAAFDDYLKSANKLVPDPKDDAKFFKFVILCHQKNAAIESIEIYEILEKQGFDEAMQDHLVILLEGGRELLKEYDKALGR
;
A
#
# COMPACT_ATOMS: atom_id res chain seq x y z
N MET A 1 2.03 4.97 13.77
CA MET A 1 1.18 5.81 12.90
C MET A 1 0.22 4.99 12.05
N PHE A 2 0.48 3.71 11.76
CA PHE A 2 -0.52 2.78 11.19
C PHE A 2 -1.83 2.64 12.02
N GLU A 3 -1.76 2.74 13.35
CA GLU A 3 -2.93 2.65 14.23
C GLU A 3 -3.93 3.80 14.09
N ASN A 4 -3.50 4.92 13.50
CA ASN A 4 -4.32 6.12 13.32
C ASN A 4 -4.97 6.20 11.94
N LEU A 5 -4.88 5.14 11.13
CA LEU A 5 -5.46 5.13 9.80
C LEU A 5 -6.99 5.11 9.85
N PRO A 6 -7.66 5.76 8.88
CA PRO A 6 -9.09 5.60 8.68
C PRO A 6 -9.47 4.11 8.63
N ALA A 7 -10.57 3.74 9.29
CA ALA A 7 -10.97 2.34 9.44
C ALA A 7 -11.08 1.59 8.09
N GLU A 8 -11.55 2.28 7.06
CA GLU A 8 -11.63 1.77 5.68
C GLU A 8 -10.27 1.51 5.03
N VAL A 9 -9.27 2.37 5.27
CA VAL A 9 -7.90 2.20 4.78
C VAL A 9 -7.28 0.96 5.44
N LYS A 10 -7.45 0.84 6.76
CA LYS A 10 -6.99 -0.32 7.51
C LYS A 10 -7.67 -1.61 7.04
N ALA A 11 -8.99 -1.58 6.85
CA ALA A 11 -9.74 -2.74 6.35
C ALA A 11 -9.29 -3.18 4.95
N ALA A 12 -9.00 -2.24 4.05
CA ALA A 12 -8.48 -2.56 2.72
C ALA A 12 -7.10 -3.22 2.78
N PHE A 13 -6.22 -2.75 3.68
CA PHE A 13 -4.92 -3.38 3.88
C PHE A 13 -5.03 -4.78 4.50
N ASP A 14 -5.88 -4.93 5.53
CA ASP A 14 -6.12 -6.22 6.17
C ASP A 14 -6.70 -7.26 5.20
N ASP A 15 -7.56 -6.84 4.27
CA ASP A 15 -8.10 -7.71 3.21
C ASP A 15 -7.02 -8.13 2.20
N TYR A 16 -6.13 -7.21 1.83
CA TYR A 16 -4.96 -7.53 1.03
C TYR A 16 -4.09 -8.58 1.73
N LEU A 17 -3.69 -8.34 2.99
CA LEU A 17 -2.80 -9.24 3.76
C LEU A 17 -3.34 -10.67 3.89
N LYS A 18 -4.67 -10.85 3.94
CA LYS A 18 -5.30 -12.17 4.06
C LYS A 18 -5.25 -13.01 2.79
N SER A 19 -5.19 -12.36 1.63
CA SER A 19 -5.34 -13.04 0.33
C SER A 19 -4.09 -13.00 -0.54
N ALA A 20 -3.12 -12.14 -0.21
CA ALA A 20 -1.94 -11.93 -1.03
C ALA A 20 -0.96 -13.10 -0.99
N ASN A 21 -0.35 -13.39 -2.15
CA ASN A 21 0.85 -14.23 -2.20
C ASN A 21 2.02 -13.52 -1.51
N LYS A 22 2.66 -14.23 -0.58
CA LYS A 22 3.72 -13.69 0.29
C LYS A 22 5.13 -13.89 -0.25
N LEU A 23 5.28 -14.65 -1.33
CA LEU A 23 6.58 -15.11 -1.85
C LEU A 23 6.88 -14.58 -3.26
N VAL A 24 5.84 -14.35 -4.05
CA VAL A 24 6.01 -13.90 -5.43
C VAL A 24 4.96 -12.86 -5.80
N PRO A 25 5.32 -11.83 -6.57
CA PRO A 25 4.35 -10.88 -7.10
C PRO A 25 3.28 -11.57 -7.94
N ASP A 26 2.02 -11.25 -7.67
CA ASP A 26 0.86 -11.65 -8.48
C ASP A 26 0.14 -10.38 -8.97
N PRO A 27 -0.10 -10.22 -10.28
CA PRO A 27 -0.76 -9.02 -10.81
C PRO A 27 -2.13 -8.71 -10.20
N LYS A 28 -2.87 -9.73 -9.73
CA LYS A 28 -4.16 -9.53 -9.06
C LYS A 28 -3.98 -8.95 -7.66
N ASP A 29 -2.94 -9.37 -6.96
CA ASP A 29 -2.61 -8.86 -5.63
C ASP A 29 -2.02 -7.46 -5.74
N ASP A 30 -1.18 -7.18 -6.74
CA ASP A 30 -0.71 -5.83 -7.07
C ASP A 30 -1.90 -4.90 -7.33
N ALA A 31 -2.89 -5.35 -8.11
CA ALA A 31 -4.09 -4.56 -8.38
C ALA A 31 -4.91 -4.27 -7.10
N LYS A 32 -4.97 -5.21 -6.14
CA LYS A 32 -5.59 -4.96 -4.83
C LYS A 32 -4.76 -3.99 -3.99
N PHE A 33 -3.44 -4.16 -3.98
CA PHE A 33 -2.54 -3.28 -3.25
C PHE A 33 -2.61 -1.85 -3.77
N PHE A 34 -2.65 -1.66 -5.09
CA PHE A 34 -2.87 -0.33 -5.70
C PHE A 34 -4.19 0.31 -5.27
N LYS A 35 -5.27 -0.46 -5.13
CA LYS A 35 -6.54 0.09 -4.60
C LYS A 35 -6.36 0.61 -3.17
N PHE A 36 -5.59 -0.09 -2.34
CA PHE A 36 -5.21 0.39 -1.02
C PHE A 36 -4.40 1.70 -1.11
N VAL A 37 -3.41 1.80 -1.99
CA VAL A 37 -2.61 3.04 -2.21
C VAL A 37 -3.50 4.22 -2.62
N ILE A 38 -4.41 4.00 -3.58
CA ILE A 38 -5.37 5.02 -4.02
C ILE A 38 -6.27 5.45 -2.86
N LEU A 39 -6.74 4.50 -2.04
CA LEU A 39 -7.58 4.80 -0.90
C LEU A 39 -6.84 5.62 0.16
N CYS A 40 -5.56 5.32 0.40
CA CYS A 40 -4.72 6.13 1.29
C CYS A 40 -4.66 7.58 0.81
N HIS A 41 -4.42 7.77 -0.49
CA HIS A 41 -4.37 9.09 -1.12
C HIS A 41 -5.70 9.85 -0.97
N GLN A 42 -6.82 9.21 -1.34
CA GLN A 42 -8.16 9.80 -1.25
C GLN A 42 -8.55 10.23 0.17
N LYS A 43 -8.01 9.56 1.18
CA LYS A 43 -8.32 9.80 2.60
C LYS A 43 -7.25 10.63 3.31
N ASN A 44 -6.26 11.15 2.59
CA ASN A 44 -5.09 11.83 3.16
C ASN A 44 -4.44 11.02 4.29
N ALA A 45 -4.41 9.70 4.13
CA ALA A 45 -3.87 8.78 5.11
C ALA A 45 -2.35 8.70 4.96
N ALA A 46 -1.64 9.30 5.92
CA ALA A 46 -0.19 9.21 6.01
C ALA A 46 0.21 7.81 6.51
N ILE A 47 1.02 7.11 5.72
CA ILE A 47 1.59 5.81 6.08
C ILE A 47 3.07 5.85 5.73
N GLU A 48 3.95 5.53 6.65
CA GLU A 48 5.37 5.47 6.33
C GLU A 48 5.72 4.12 5.70
N SER A 49 6.55 4.12 4.66
CA SER A 49 6.95 2.87 3.99
C SER A 49 7.63 1.88 4.93
N ILE A 50 8.38 2.38 5.93
CA ILE A 50 8.98 1.53 6.97
C ILE A 50 7.92 0.81 7.81
N GLU A 51 6.77 1.43 8.10
CA GLU A 51 5.70 0.78 8.85
C GLU A 51 5.08 -0.37 8.04
N ILE A 52 4.88 -0.16 6.73
CA ILE A 52 4.37 -1.21 5.84
C ILE A 52 5.37 -2.35 5.73
N TYR A 53 6.66 -2.04 5.58
CA TYR A 53 7.73 -3.03 5.53
C TYR A 53 7.71 -3.93 6.79
N GLU A 54 7.71 -3.34 7.99
CA GLU A 54 7.66 -4.09 9.24
C GLU A 54 6.38 -4.93 9.40
N ILE A 55 5.23 -4.44 8.91
CA ILE A 55 3.98 -5.21 8.97
C ILE A 55 4.07 -6.42 8.02
N LEU A 56 4.55 -6.23 6.79
CA LEU A 56 4.71 -7.31 5.81
C LEU A 56 5.70 -8.37 6.32
N GLU A 57 6.81 -7.96 6.93
CA GLU A 57 7.77 -8.87 7.59
C GLU A 57 7.08 -9.70 8.68
N LYS A 58 6.32 -9.07 9.58
CA LYS A 58 5.56 -9.76 10.64
C LYS A 58 4.49 -10.71 10.09
N GLN A 59 3.99 -10.44 8.88
CA GLN A 59 3.03 -11.31 8.19
C GLN A 59 3.71 -12.46 7.42
N GLY A 60 5.04 -12.52 7.39
CA GLY A 60 5.80 -13.58 6.72
C GLY A 60 5.91 -13.40 5.21
N PHE A 61 5.85 -12.16 4.72
CA PHE A 61 6.26 -11.84 3.36
C PHE A 61 7.78 -11.96 3.26
N ASP A 62 8.28 -12.46 2.14
CA ASP A 62 9.73 -12.44 1.91
C ASP A 62 10.23 -11.02 1.61
N GLU A 63 11.54 -10.80 1.78
CA GLU A 63 12.18 -9.49 1.60
C GLU A 63 11.97 -8.92 0.20
N ALA A 64 12.05 -9.77 -0.84
CA ALA A 64 11.84 -9.34 -2.23
C ALA A 64 10.41 -8.84 -2.47
N MET A 65 9.42 -9.49 -1.87
CA MET A 65 8.02 -9.08 -1.94
C MET A 65 7.75 -7.83 -1.09
N GLN A 66 8.42 -7.68 0.06
CA GLN A 66 8.36 -6.46 0.86
C GLN A 66 8.88 -5.26 0.05
N ASP A 67 10.06 -5.39 -0.56
CA ASP A 67 10.66 -4.36 -1.42
C ASP A 67 9.74 -4.00 -2.59
N HIS A 68 9.20 -5.01 -3.28
CA HIS A 68 8.26 -4.81 -4.38
C HIS A 68 7.05 -3.97 -3.94
N LEU A 69 6.42 -4.30 -2.82
CA LEU A 69 5.24 -3.58 -2.33
C LEU A 69 5.54 -2.17 -1.86
N VAL A 70 6.70 -1.95 -1.24
CA VAL A 70 7.15 -0.60 -0.86
C VAL A 70 7.41 0.26 -2.10
N ILE A 71 8.02 -0.30 -3.16
CA ILE A 71 8.20 0.39 -4.44
C ILE A 71 6.84 0.77 -5.04
N LEU A 72 5.86 -0.13 -5.02
CA LEU A 72 4.51 0.16 -5.51
C LEU A 72 3.81 1.25 -4.68
N LEU A 73 3.99 1.27 -3.36
CA LEU A 73 3.44 2.28 -2.46
C LEU A 73 3.99 3.68 -2.77
N GLU A 74 5.32 3.82 -2.77
CA GLU A 74 6.00 5.10 -3.01
C GLU A 74 5.77 5.60 -4.45
N GLY A 75 5.95 4.71 -5.44
CA GLY A 75 5.72 5.04 -6.84
C GLY A 75 4.26 5.42 -7.12
N GLY A 76 3.31 4.68 -6.54
CA GLY A 76 1.89 4.97 -6.67
C GLY A 76 1.50 6.32 -6.09
N ARG A 77 2.07 6.68 -4.92
CA ARG A 77 1.84 7.99 -4.29
C ARG A 77 2.35 9.15 -5.12
N GLU A 78 3.57 9.06 -5.64
CA GLU A 78 4.13 10.14 -6.45
C GLU A 78 3.32 10.32 -7.74
N LEU A 79 2.90 9.24 -8.38
CA LEU A 79 2.02 9.31 -9.56
C LEU A 79 0.68 9.99 -9.26
N LEU A 80 0.04 9.67 -8.12
CA LEU A 80 -1.22 10.27 -7.72
C LEU A 80 -1.08 11.76 -7.40
N LYS A 81 0.02 12.15 -6.77
CA LYS A 81 0.35 13.55 -6.50
C LYS A 81 0.59 14.34 -7.79
N GLU A 82 1.34 13.79 -8.75
CA GLU A 82 1.54 14.43 -10.05
C GLU A 82 0.22 14.53 -10.84
N TYR A 83 -0.64 13.52 -10.74
CA TYR A 83 -1.96 13.54 -11.34
C TYR A 83 -2.84 14.66 -10.76
N ASP A 84 -2.90 14.82 -9.44
CA ASP A 84 -3.66 15.90 -8.80
C ASP A 84 -3.12 17.29 -9.17
N LYS A 85 -1.79 17.46 -9.23
CA LYS A 85 -1.17 18.69 -9.73
C LYS A 85 -1.59 19.00 -11.17
N ALA A 86 -1.60 17.99 -12.04
CA ALA A 86 -2.02 18.17 -13.44
C ALA A 86 -3.50 18.57 -13.56
N LEU A 87 -4.34 18.16 -12.59
CA LEU A 87 -5.75 18.55 -12.50
C LEU A 87 -6.00 19.88 -11.79
N GLY A 88 -4.98 20.51 -11.20
CA GLY A 88 -5.11 21.73 -10.40
C GLY A 88 -5.88 21.52 -9.09
N ARG A 89 -5.76 20.33 -8.48
CA ARG A 89 -6.33 20.00 -7.17
C ARG A 89 -5.35 20.19 -6.04
#